data_AF-A0AAN8YEX9-F1
#
_entry.id   AF-A0AAN8YEX9-F1
#
_cell.length_a   1.000
_cell.length_b   1.000
_cell.length_c   1.000
_cell.angle_alpha   90.00
_cell.angle_beta   90.00
_cell.angle_gamma   90.00
#
_symmetry.space_group_name_H-M   'P 1'
#
loop_
_entity.id
_entity.type
_entity.pdbx_description
1 polymer ?
#
loop_
_entity_poly.entity_id
_entity_poly.type
_entity_poly.pdbx_seq_one_letter_code
_entity_poly.pdbx_strand_id
1 'polypeptide(L)'
;MRGSSVSDDWEFIANEAQTVLMIGCKGEGKSATNNNILGRNAFQLRPSSGGVTRTCEIQRTRLKDGQILYVIDIPGFDFNAESRLVAK
;
A
#
# COMPACT_ATOMS: atom_id res chain seq x y z
N MET A 1 4.83 38.81 -8.32
CA MET A 1 4.13 37.72 -7.60
C MET A 1 3.15 37.06 -8.56
N ARG A 2 3.50 35.92 -9.13
CA ARG A 2 2.54 35.05 -9.84
C ARG A 2 2.94 33.63 -9.49
N GLY A 3 2.37 33.13 -8.39
CA GLY A 3 2.49 31.73 -8.04
C GLY A 3 1.85 30.92 -9.16
N SER A 4 2.64 30.12 -9.86
CA SER A 4 2.12 29.04 -10.66
C SER A 4 1.55 28.02 -9.68
N SER A 5 0.23 27.82 -9.70
CA SER A 5 -0.35 26.64 -9.04
C SER A 5 0.29 25.44 -9.72
N VAL A 6 1.02 24.63 -8.94
CA VAL A 6 1.28 23.27 -9.34
C VAL A 6 -0.09 22.62 -9.43
N SER A 7 -0.51 22.31 -10.65
CA SER A 7 -1.66 21.46 -10.87
C SER A 7 -1.22 20.07 -10.42
N ASP A 8 -1.69 19.63 -9.26
CA ASP A 8 -1.54 18.25 -8.76
C ASP A 8 -2.48 17.33 -9.56
N ASP A 9 -2.35 17.39 -10.88
CA ASP A 9 -3.12 16.61 -11.82
C ASP A 9 -2.40 15.26 -11.92
N TRP A 10 -2.49 14.45 -10.86
CA TRP A 10 -2.28 13.00 -10.97
C TRP A 10 -3.44 12.41 -11.79
N GLU A 11 -3.51 12.84 -13.05
CA GLU A 11 -4.35 12.29 -14.10
C GLU A 11 -3.83 10.88 -14.33
N PHE A 12 -4.50 9.91 -13.70
CA PHE A 12 -4.27 8.53 -14.06
C PHE A 12 -4.58 8.38 -15.54
N ILE A 13 -3.59 7.94 -16.32
CA ILE A 13 -3.76 7.74 -17.76
C ILE A 13 -4.86 6.69 -17.96
N ALA A 14 -6.06 7.18 -18.31
CA ALA A 14 -7.32 6.42 -18.29
C ALA A 14 -7.34 5.21 -19.23
N ASN A 15 -6.30 5.05 -20.06
CA ASN A 15 -6.15 3.98 -21.03
C ASN A 15 -5.09 2.93 -20.64
N GLU A 16 -4.40 3.11 -19.52
CA GLU A 16 -3.39 2.18 -19.01
C GLU A 16 -3.78 1.63 -17.64
N ALA A 17 -3.24 0.46 -17.29
CA ALA A 17 -3.49 -0.13 -15.99
C ALA A 17 -2.82 0.69 -14.88
N GLN A 18 -3.56 0.95 -13.80
CA GLN A 18 -3.05 1.69 -12.65
C GLN A 18 -2.41 0.73 -11.64
N THR A 19 -1.41 1.20 -10.91
CA THR A 19 -0.81 0.45 -9.79
C THR A 19 -0.80 1.31 -8.54
N VAL A 20 -1.35 0.78 -7.45
CA VAL A 20 -1.32 1.39 -6.11
C VAL A 20 -0.44 0.54 -5.21
N LEU A 21 0.53 1.18 -4.57
CA LEU A 21 1.42 0.57 -3.58
C LEU A 21 1.16 1.19 -2.21
N MET A 22 0.80 0.37 -1.23
CA MET A 22 0.62 0.84 0.15
C MET A 22 1.88 0.65 0.98
N ILE A 23 2.41 1.74 1.55
CA ILE A 23 3.61 1.75 2.40
C ILE A 23 3.21 2.26 3.80
N GLY A 24 3.81 1.71 4.87
CA GLY A 24 3.44 2.04 6.26
C GLY A 24 3.99 1.04 7.29
N CYS A 25 3.93 1.39 8.57
CA CYS A 25 4.44 0.52 9.65
C CYS A 25 3.72 -0.83 9.67
N LYS A 26 4.35 -1.84 10.28
CA LYS A 26 3.64 -3.07 10.65
C LYS A 26 2.43 -2.74 11.55
N GLY A 27 1.29 -3.37 11.30
CA GLY A 27 0.10 -3.24 12.16
C GLY A 27 -0.86 -2.11 11.77
N GLU A 28 -0.46 -1.18 10.91
CA GLU A 28 -1.26 -0.01 10.49
C GLU A 28 -2.35 -0.32 9.44
N GLY A 29 -2.75 -1.59 9.32
CA GLY A 29 -3.92 -1.94 8.51
C GLY A 29 -3.79 -1.83 6.99
N LYS A 30 -2.58 -1.73 6.42
CA LYS A 30 -2.36 -1.69 4.94
C LYS A 30 -3.14 -2.78 4.19
N SER A 31 -2.96 -4.04 4.57
CA SER A 31 -3.64 -5.17 3.92
C SER A 31 -5.17 -5.10 4.06
N ALA A 32 -5.68 -4.56 5.17
CA ALA A 32 -7.12 -4.34 5.37
C ALA A 32 -7.66 -3.24 4.45
N THR A 33 -6.94 -2.12 4.35
CA THR A 33 -7.27 -1.04 3.42
C THR A 33 -7.23 -1.52 1.97
N ASN A 34 -6.23 -2.32 1.61
CA ASN A 34 -6.13 -2.92 0.28
C ASN A 34 -7.32 -3.82 -0.07
N ASN A 35 -7.85 -4.60 0.89
CA ASN A 35 -9.09 -5.38 0.68
C ASN A 35 -10.30 -4.48 0.43
N ASN A 36 -10.40 -3.36 1.16
CA ASN A 36 -11.45 -2.37 0.93
C ASN A 36 -11.33 -1.74 -0.46
N ILE A 37 -10.12 -1.39 -0.92
CA ILE A 37 -9.86 -0.87 -2.26
C ILE A 37 -10.29 -1.89 -3.33
N LEU A 38 -9.97 -3.18 -3.14
CA LEU A 38 -10.35 -4.24 -4.07
C LEU A 38 -11.84 -4.62 -4.02
N GLY A 39 -12.56 -4.21 -2.97
CA GLY A 39 -13.94 -4.60 -2.71
C GLY A 39 -14.12 -6.10 -2.36
N ARG A 40 -13.03 -6.79 -1.99
CA ARG A 40 -13.03 -8.22 -1.62
C ARG A 40 -11.88 -8.56 -0.68
N ASN A 41 -12.01 -9.66 0.04
CA ASN A 41 -10.95 -10.20 0.90
C ASN A 41 -9.91 -10.95 0.04
N ALA A 42 -8.94 -10.23 -0.52
CA ALA A 42 -7.85 -10.80 -1.33
C ALA A 42 -6.55 -10.98 -0.53
N PHE A 43 -6.18 -9.98 0.27
CA PHE A 43 -5.04 -10.02 1.17
C PHE A 43 -5.43 -10.66 2.50
N GLN A 44 -4.59 -11.55 3.01
CA GLN A 44 -4.89 -12.25 4.25
C GLN A 44 -4.72 -11.33 5.47
N LEU A 45 -5.80 -11.14 6.23
CA LEU A 45 -5.76 -10.47 7.52
C LEU A 45 -5.39 -11.49 8.60
N ARG A 46 -4.21 -11.35 9.22
CA ARG A 46 -3.84 -12.17 10.37
C ARG A 46 -3.86 -11.32 11.64
N PRO A 47 -4.75 -11.60 12.61
CA PRO A 47 -4.66 -10.96 13.91
C PRO A 47 -3.46 -11.56 14.64
N SER A 48 -2.31 -10.88 14.70
CA SER A 48 -1.29 -11.26 15.68
C SER A 48 -0.18 -10.25 15.84
N SER A 49 0.28 -10.17 17.08
CA SER A 49 1.60 -9.76 17.53
C SER A 49 2.79 -10.44 16.80
N GLY A 50 2.56 -11.42 15.90
CA GLY A 50 3.62 -12.23 15.27
C GLY A 50 3.69 -12.21 13.74
N GLY A 51 2.61 -11.90 13.02
CA GLY A 51 2.55 -12.04 11.55
C GLY A 51 2.47 -10.71 10.81
N VAL A 52 3.63 -10.09 10.51
CA VAL A 52 3.71 -9.11 9.39
C VAL A 52 3.41 -9.86 8.09
N THR A 53 2.84 -9.21 7.08
CA THR A 53 3.10 -9.59 5.69
C THR A 53 4.61 -9.77 5.51
N ARG A 54 5.08 -10.98 5.20
CA ARG A 54 6.53 -11.29 5.07
C ARG A 54 7.05 -11.16 3.64
N THR A 55 6.14 -11.11 2.68
CA THR A 55 6.40 -11.08 1.25
C THR A 55 5.55 -9.99 0.62
N CYS A 56 6.00 -9.43 -0.49
CA CYS A 56 5.15 -8.56 -1.28
C CYS A 56 4.06 -9.40 -1.96
N GLU A 57 2.83 -8.91 -1.94
CA GLU A 57 1.68 -9.54 -2.60
C GLU A 57 1.05 -8.55 -3.58
N ILE A 58 0.67 -9.04 -4.77
CA ILE A 58 0.02 -8.22 -5.80
C ILE A 58 -1.34 -8.82 -6.10
N GLN A 59 -2.35 -7.97 -6.05
CA GLN A 59 -3.72 -8.30 -6.41
C GLN A 59 -4.23 -7.32 -7.45
N ARG A 60 -5.26 -7.68 -8.21
CA ARG A 60 -5.89 -6.76 -9.17
C ARG A 60 -7.40 -6.77 -9.09
N THR A 61 -8.01 -5.68 -9.51
CA THR A 61 -9.45 -5.57 -9.75
C THR A 61 -9.73 -4.78 -11.01
N ARG A 62 -10.94 -4.91 -11.54
CA ARG A 62 -11.43 -4.10 -12.65
C ARG A 62 -12.39 -3.05 -12.10
N LEU A 63 -12.10 -1.78 -12.37
CA LEU A 63 -12.93 -0.65 -11.96
C LEU A 63 -14.17 -0.55 -12.86
N LYS A 64 -15.14 0.29 -12.44
CA LYS A 64 -16.44 0.44 -13.13
C LYS A 64 -16.31 1.01 -14.55
N ASP A 65 -15.29 1.83 -14.79
CA ASP A 65 -14.93 2.38 -16.09
C ASP A 65 -14.17 1.37 -16.99
N GLY A 66 -13.93 0.16 -16.49
CA GLY A 66 -13.25 -0.91 -17.21
C GLY A 66 -11.73 -0.93 -17.02
N GLN A 67 -11.14 0.04 -16.30
CA GLN A 67 -9.71 0.11 -16.03
C GLN A 67 -9.25 -1.01 -15.09
N ILE A 68 -8.01 -1.49 -15.28
CA ILE A 68 -7.38 -2.46 -14.39
C ILE A 68 -6.59 -1.72 -13.32
N LEU A 69 -6.89 -2.04 -12.05
CA LEU A 69 -6.16 -1.56 -10.89
C LEU A 69 -5.37 -2.71 -10.28
N TYR A 70 -4.05 -2.57 -10.21
CA TYR A 70 -3.15 -3.40 -9.43
C TYR A 70 -2.97 -2.77 -8.04
N VAL A 71 -3.01 -3.61 -7.02
CA VAL A 71 -2.82 -3.24 -5.61
C VAL A 71 -1.68 -4.08 -5.07
N ILE A 72 -0.66 -3.43 -4.54
CA ILE A 72 0.54 -4.07 -4.00
C ILE A 72 0.55 -3.87 -2.48
N ASP A 73 0.53 -4.99 -1.75
CA ASP A 73 0.80 -5.03 -0.32
C ASP A 73 2.27 -5.39 -0.10
N ILE A 74 2.96 -4.59 0.72
CA ILE A 74 4.35 -4.85 1.10
C ILE A 74 4.45 -5.08 2.60
N PRO A 75 5.46 -5.85 3.05
CA PRO A 75 5.82 -5.92 4.45
C PRO A 75 5.90 -4.53 5.08
N GLY A 76 5.28 -4.37 6.25
CA GLY A 76 5.39 -3.13 7.01
C GLY A 76 6.81 -2.92 7.47
N PHE A 77 7.29 -1.67 7.38
CA PHE A 77 8.58 -1.32 7.95
C PHE A 77 8.47 -1.26 9.48
N ASP A 78 9.58 -1.50 10.15
CA ASP A 78 9.73 -1.30 11.59
C ASP A 78 10.73 -0.15 11.78
N PHE A 79 10.25 1.00 12.24
CA PHE A 79 11.12 2.13 12.57
C PHE A 79 11.82 1.96 13.92
N ASN A 80 11.54 0.87 14.66
CA ASN A 80 12.35 0.50 15.81
C ASN A 80 13.65 -0.15 15.35
N ALA A 81 14.50 0.63 14.69
CA ALA A 81 15.92 0.39 14.77
C ALA A 81 16.32 0.69 16.22
N GLU A 82 16.11 -0.28 17.12
CA GLU A 82 16.93 -0.38 18.32
C GLU A 82 18.37 -0.21 17.85
N SER A 83 19.02 0.87 18.29
CA SER A 83 20.45 1.05 18.14
C SER A 83 21.12 -0.19 18.74
N ARG A 84 21.44 -1.14 17.87
CA ARG A 84 22.19 -2.34 18.26
C ARG A 84 23.56 -1.88 18.77
N LEU A 85 23.70 -1.94 20.11
CA LEU A 85 24.94 -2.01 20.89
C LEU A 85 25.67 -0.64 21.04
N VAL A 86 26.20 -0.25 22.20
CA VAL A 86 27.12 -1.01 23.06
C VAL A 86 26.92 -0.65 24.54
N ALA A 87 26.52 -1.62 25.37
CA ALA A 87 26.85 -1.58 26.80
C ALA A 87 28.31 -2.02 26.94
N LYS A 88 29.16 -1.16 27.50
CA LYS A 88 30.53 -1.49 27.92
C LYS A 88 30.61 -1.42 29.44
#